data_AF-A0A3C0UBK9-F1
#
_entry.id   AF-A0A3C0UBK9-F1
#
_cell.length_a   1.000
_cell.length_b   1.000
_cell.length_c   1.000
_cell.angle_alpha   90.00
_cell.angle_beta   90.00
_cell.angle_gamma   90.00
#
_symmetry.space_group_name_H-M   'P 1'
#
loop_
_entity.id
_entity.type
_entity.pdbx_description
1 polymer ?
#
loop_
_entity_poly.entity_id
_entity_poly.type
_entity_poly.pdbx_seq_one_letter_code
_entity_poly.pdbx_strand_id
1 'polypeptide(L)'
;AQEQGMDVAKIAVMPCSMEDIITLLSVSLEANNQLNIPVIVIAMGPYGVITRVAGGVFGSAVTFAVGHKASAPGQVPIDDLRAVLHTLEQSMKS
;
A
#
# COMPACT_ATOMS: atom_id res chain seq x y z
N ALA A 1 10.92 14.77 1.59
CA ALA A 1 11.49 13.46 1.97
C ALA A 1 12.83 13.23 1.28
N GLN A 2 12.87 13.05 -0.04
CA GLN A 2 14.12 12.82 -0.78
C GLN A 2 15.12 13.99 -0.64
N GLU A 3 14.67 15.22 -0.84
CA GLU A 3 15.51 16.42 -0.65
C GLU A 3 15.96 16.64 0.81
N GLN A 4 15.32 15.95 1.76
CA GLN A 4 15.68 15.96 3.17
C GLN A 4 16.58 14.77 3.56
N GLY A 5 17.03 13.97 2.58
CA GLY A 5 17.92 12.84 2.81
C GLY A 5 17.26 11.62 3.46
N MET A 6 15.93 11.47 3.35
CA MET A 6 15.23 10.28 3.86
C MET A 6 15.38 9.09 2.89
N ASP A 7 15.58 7.88 3.41
CA ASP A 7 15.73 6.66 2.61
C ASP A 7 14.41 6.09 2.08
N VAL A 8 13.29 6.41 2.73
CA VAL A 8 11.95 5.90 2.40
C VAL A 8 10.93 7.00 2.64
N ALA A 9 10.01 7.20 1.70
CA ALA A 9 8.83 8.03 1.92
C ALA A 9 7.65 7.16 2.37
N LYS A 10 6.90 7.57 3.40
CA LYS A 10 5.71 6.85 3.84
C LYS A 10 4.54 7.81 4.05
N ILE A 11 3.38 7.44 3.53
CA ILE A 11 2.11 8.12 3.76
C ILE A 11 1.04 7.11 4.19
N ALA A 12 0.28 7.46 5.23
CA ALA A 12 -0.86 6.70 5.71
C ALA A 12 -2.05 7.65 5.89
N VAL A 13 -3.17 7.36 5.24
CA VAL A 13 -4.36 8.24 5.27
C VAL A 13 -5.59 7.49 5.78
N MET A 14 -6.59 8.24 6.24
CA MET A 14 -7.94 7.71 6.51
C MET A 14 -8.87 8.15 5.37
N PRO A 15 -9.30 7.25 4.48
CA PRO A 15 -10.24 7.55 3.42
C PRO A 15 -11.66 7.71 3.97
N CYS A 16 -12.42 8.62 3.38
CA CYS A 16 -13.84 8.82 3.62
C CYS A 16 -14.71 8.24 2.49
N SER A 17 -14.11 7.88 1.35
CA SER A 17 -14.80 7.24 0.22
C SER A 17 -13.86 6.36 -0.63
N MET A 18 -14.41 5.70 -1.67
CA MET A 18 -13.59 4.94 -2.63
C MET A 18 -12.85 5.86 -3.60
N GLU A 19 -13.35 7.07 -3.85
CA GLU A 19 -12.66 8.09 -4.64
C GLU A 19 -11.34 8.49 -3.98
N ASP A 20 -11.30 8.61 -2.64
CA ASP A 20 -10.05 8.85 -1.91
C ASP A 20 -9.02 7.73 -2.14
N ILE A 21 -9.48 6.48 -2.29
CA ILE A 21 -8.61 5.35 -2.61
C ILE A 21 -8.03 5.48 -4.01
N ILE A 22 -8.84 5.85 -5.00
CA ILE A 22 -8.39 6.08 -6.37
C ILE A 22 -7.34 7.19 -6.39
N THR A 23 -7.60 8.30 -5.69
CA THR A 23 -6.65 9.41 -5.55
C THR A 23 -5.35 8.93 -4.92
N LEU A 24 -5.42 8.18 -3.82
CA LEU A 24 -4.24 7.68 -3.12
C LEU A 24 -3.39 6.73 -3.98
N LEU A 25 -4.02 5.82 -4.73
CA LEU A 25 -3.33 4.90 -5.64
C LEU A 25 -2.70 5.65 -6.83
N SER A 26 -3.36 6.69 -7.33
CA SER A 26 -2.81 7.57 -8.36
C SER A 26 -1.55 8.29 -7.86
N VAL A 27 -1.60 8.84 -6.64
CA VAL A 27 -0.44 9.48 -5.98
C VAL A 27 0.68 8.48 -5.76
N SER A 28 0.38 7.25 -5.34
CA SER A 28 1.37 6.17 -5.18
C SER A 28 2.12 5.91 -6.49
N LEU A 29 1.39 5.77 -7.59
CA LEU A 29 1.95 5.49 -8.91
C LEU A 29 2.82 6.65 -9.41
N GLU A 30 2.33 7.89 -9.24
CA GLU A 30 3.07 9.10 -9.59
C GLU A 30 4.37 9.22 -8.78
N ALA A 31 4.29 9.05 -7.46
CA ALA A 31 5.44 9.13 -6.57
C ALA A 31 6.50 8.07 -6.89
N ASN A 32 6.08 6.84 -7.21
CA ASN A 32 6.98 5.77 -7.63
C ASN A 32 7.73 6.08 -8.94
N ASN A 33 7.14 6.89 -9.83
CA ASN A 33 7.77 7.30 -11.09
C ASN A 33 8.68 8.52 -10.96
N GLN A 34 8.46 9.37 -9.95
CA GLN A 34 9.16 10.64 -9.79
C GLN A 34 10.26 10.61 -8.71
N LEU A 35 10.10 9.78 -7.67
CA LEU A 35 11.04 9.70 -6.57
C LEU A 35 12.10 8.62 -6.82
N ASN A 36 13.32 8.90 -6.38
CA ASN A 36 14.45 7.97 -6.41
C ASN A 36 14.55 7.13 -5.12
N ILE A 37 13.56 7.24 -4.24
CA ILE A 37 13.47 6.50 -2.98
C ILE A 37 12.17 5.69 -2.97
N PRO A 38 12.14 4.50 -2.35
CA PRO A 38 10.93 3.71 -2.21
C PRO A 38 9.83 4.49 -1.47
N VAL A 39 8.60 4.28 -1.91
CA VAL A 39 7.41 4.91 -1.33
C VAL A 39 6.52 3.83 -0.72
N ILE A 40 5.99 4.10 0.47
CA ILE A 40 5.04 3.24 1.17
C ILE A 40 3.74 4.02 1.29
N VAL A 41 2.70 3.55 0.61
CA VAL A 41 1.38 4.17 0.62
C VAL A 41 0.35 3.18 1.18
N ILE A 42 -0.38 3.59 2.21
CA ILE A 42 -1.49 2.81 2.77
C ILE A 42 -2.69 3.70 3.10
N ALA A 43 -3.89 3.18 2.89
CA ALA A 43 -5.11 3.69 3.49
C ALA A 43 -5.52 2.82 4.69
N MET A 44 -6.01 3.46 5.73
CA MET A 44 -6.56 2.81 6.91
C MET A 44 -8.06 2.55 6.74
N GLY A 45 -8.64 1.80 7.67
CA GLY A 45 -10.08 1.57 7.69
C GLY A 45 -10.56 0.60 6.61
N PRO A 46 -11.88 0.38 6.53
CA PRO A 46 -12.47 -0.63 5.65
C PRO A 46 -12.21 -0.35 4.17
N TYR A 47 -12.31 0.90 3.71
CA TYR A 47 -12.01 1.25 2.32
C TYR A 47 -10.53 1.04 1.98
N GLY A 48 -9.64 1.20 2.96
CA GLY A 48 -8.20 1.11 2.75
C GLY A 48 -7.64 -0.29 2.55
N VAL A 49 -8.43 -1.35 2.81
CA VAL A 49 -7.98 -2.75 2.68
C VAL A 49 -7.38 -3.02 1.30
N ILE A 50 -7.99 -2.50 0.22
CA ILE A 50 -7.51 -2.72 -1.14
C ILE A 50 -6.10 -2.16 -1.37
N THR A 51 -5.73 -1.06 -0.69
CA THR A 51 -4.38 -0.49 -0.80
C THR A 51 -3.32 -1.37 -0.16
N ARG A 52 -3.69 -2.23 0.79
CA ARG A 52 -2.76 -3.21 1.41
C ARG A 52 -2.55 -4.42 0.52
N VAL A 53 -3.58 -4.79 -0.24
CA VAL A 53 -3.59 -6.00 -1.08
C VAL A 53 -3.01 -5.72 -2.46
N ALA A 54 -3.33 -4.56 -3.05
CA ALA A 54 -2.95 -4.21 -4.41
C ALA A 54 -2.02 -3.00 -4.49
N GLY A 55 -1.63 -2.38 -3.37
CA GLY A 55 -0.77 -1.19 -3.39
C GLY A 55 0.57 -1.39 -4.09
N GLY A 56 1.12 -2.61 -4.05
CA GLY A 56 2.35 -2.95 -4.78
C GLY A 56 2.22 -2.80 -6.31
N VAL A 57 1.02 -3.01 -6.87
CA VAL A 57 0.73 -2.78 -8.30
C VAL A 57 0.89 -1.31 -8.66
N PHE A 58 0.66 -0.41 -7.70
CA PHE A 58 0.73 1.04 -7.87
C PHE A 58 2.00 1.63 -7.22
N GLY A 59 3.05 0.83 -7.04
CA GLY A 59 4.36 1.31 -6.61
C GLY A 59 4.58 1.45 -5.11
N SER A 60 3.65 0.97 -4.26
CA SER A 60 3.91 0.89 -2.82
C SER A 60 4.89 -0.25 -2.52
N ALA A 61 6.08 0.09 -2.02
CA ALA A 61 7.17 -0.87 -1.80
C ALA A 61 6.90 -1.85 -0.64
N VAL A 62 6.01 -1.49 0.30
CA VAL A 62 5.72 -2.28 1.50
C VAL A 62 4.23 -2.23 1.83
N THR A 63 3.69 -3.37 2.25
CA THR A 63 2.35 -3.46 2.87
C THR A 63 2.44 -4.01 4.30
N PHE A 64 1.42 -3.72 5.11
CA PHE A 64 1.38 -4.09 6.53
C PHE A 64 0.21 -5.03 6.82
N ALA A 65 0.52 -6.15 7.47
CA ALA A 65 -0.41 -7.20 7.86
C ALA A 65 -0.44 -7.41 9.39
N VAL A 66 -1.44 -8.16 9.87
CA VAL A 66 -1.51 -8.63 11.25
C VAL A 66 -0.69 -9.91 11.40
N GLY A 67 0.37 -9.85 12.21
CA GLY A 67 1.12 -11.05 12.63
C GLY A 67 0.60 -11.67 13.93
N HIS A 68 0.03 -10.87 14.84
CA HIS A 68 -0.56 -11.35 16.09
C HIS A 68 -1.73 -10.49 16.57
N LYS A 69 -1.53 -9.17 16.69
CA LYS A 69 -2.59 -8.22 17.06
C LYS A 69 -2.61 -7.07 16.07
N ALA A 70 -3.82 -6.67 15.65
CA ALA A 70 -3.97 -5.52 14.78
C ALA A 70 -3.51 -4.23 15.50
N SER A 71 -2.71 -3.43 14.81
CA SER A 71 -2.25 -2.11 15.26
C SER A 71 -2.93 -0.95 14.54
N ALA A 72 -3.66 -1.20 13.45
CA ALA A 72 -4.42 -0.19 12.71
C ALA A 72 -5.71 -0.79 12.10
N PRO A 73 -6.78 0.02 11.91
CA PRO A 73 -8.01 -0.44 11.27
C PRO A 73 -7.76 -0.91 9.82
N GLY A 74 -8.45 -1.99 9.42
CA GLY A 74 -8.36 -2.54 8.07
C GLY A 74 -7.10 -3.37 7.79
N GLN A 75 -6.36 -3.82 8.81
CA GLN A 75 -5.26 -4.76 8.61
C GLN A 75 -5.77 -6.17 8.32
N VAL A 76 -5.12 -6.83 7.36
CA VAL A 76 -5.39 -8.21 6.94
C VAL A 76 -4.41 -9.16 7.64
N PRO A 77 -4.83 -10.37 8.08
CA PRO A 77 -3.90 -11.38 8.58
C PRO A 77 -2.78 -11.70 7.59
N ILE A 78 -1.58 -12.01 8.10
CA ILE A 78 -0.40 -12.22 7.26
C ILE A 78 -0.56 -13.38 6.26
N ASP A 79 -1.22 -14.46 6.66
CA ASP A 79 -1.39 -15.63 5.79
C ASP A 79 -2.36 -15.35 4.64
N ASP A 80 -3.47 -14.65 4.93
CA ASP A 80 -4.42 -14.20 3.91
C ASP A 80 -3.77 -13.22 2.93
N LEU A 81 -3.02 -12.24 3.45
CA LEU A 81 -2.37 -11.24 2.61
C LEU A 81 -1.32 -11.89 1.69
N ARG A 82 -0.54 -12.84 2.21
CA ARG A 82 0.43 -13.61 1.40
C ARG A 82 -0.25 -14.39 0.29
N ALA A 83 -1.37 -15.06 0.59
CA ALA A 83 -2.10 -15.82 -0.42
C ALA A 83 -2.60 -14.93 -1.57
N VAL A 84 -3.14 -13.75 -1.25
CA VAL A 84 -3.61 -12.81 -2.28
C VAL A 84 -2.45 -12.21 -3.07
N LEU A 85 -1.37 -11.77 -2.42
CA LEU A 85 -0.19 -11.25 -3.11
C LEU A 85 0.44 -12.29 -4.04
N HIS A 86 0.53 -13.54 -3.60
CA HIS A 86 1.03 -14.63 -4.43
C HIS A 86 0.18 -14.84 -5.68
N THR A 87 -1.15 -14.84 -5.53
CA THR A 87 -2.09 -14.92 -6.66
C THR A 87 -1.90 -13.73 -7.61
N LEU A 88 -1.82 -12.53 -7.01
CA LEU A 88 -1.34 -11.26 -7.57
C LEU A 88 -0.22 -11.44 -8.61
N GLU A 89 0.92 -11.81 -8.06
CA GLU A 89 2.18 -11.91 -8.76
C GLU A 89 2.18 -13.00 -9.83
N GLN A 90 1.54 -14.15 -9.58
CA GLN A 90 1.46 -15.23 -10.56
C GLN A 90 0.64 -14.81 -11.79
N SER A 91 -0.52 -14.19 -11.58
CA SER A 91 -1.39 -13.75 -12.68
C SER A 91 -0.83 -12.57 -13.48
N MET A 92 0.07 -11.77 -12.90
CA MET A 92 0.71 -10.66 -13.63
C MET A 92 1.98 -11.09 -14.39
N LYS A 93 2.53 -12.26 -14.09
CA LYS A 93 3.71 -12.83 -14.78
C LYS A 93 3.32 -13.73 -15.96
N SER A 94 2.08 -14.20 -16.01
CA SER A 94 1.50 -14.99 -17.11
C SER A 94 1.07 -14.12 -18.28
#